data_AF-A0A9N9WF85-F1
#
_entry.id   AF-A0A9N9WF85-F1
#
_cell.length_a   1.000
_cell.length_b   1.000
_cell.length_c   1.000
_cell.angle_alpha   90.00
_cell.angle_beta   90.00
_cell.angle_gamma   90.00
#
_symmetry.space_group_name_H-M   'P 1'
#
loop_
_entity.id
_entity.type
_entity.pdbx_description
1 polymer ?
#
loop_
_entity_poly.entity_id
_entity_poly.type
_entity_poly.pdbx_seq_one_letter_code
_entity_poly.pdbx_strand_id
1 'polypeptide(L)'
;MPKKQPRNAFYFFMIDYKEEQRKKGINYANMAEVAEAAGPLWRDAPPSVRKKFEEMAKKEKQKKNIPEMKFTSTGVSFAEIDRQEKELKEAEENERQDIKNIVKLKSFNGDIINEDFYLIDVNYFCKAGNEYIIAESTVLRFNLKDGIKDQYHEIINPGKIPVGYASDVKLGSQEIGLEMPDESLPRTNYFQILANLIDYLKQQNPDVKAMPPLFTMPEKVAPVHDFILQMCTRAAEDDSIFRVYKLDTLFFTLINAIKSRSDEGFPKDSLALAQLKKDPFKYTPGLGCEIHEETDKCIECSTSRVKRWAYTVLDSCCPVAALEMRPGDHVPHDTDLDSVLTYKEQKKTRAGPSVAGRMYAPSSSNTSAVNESLNESGTSLDTPKKEKPAHVPLRMPKTDYSRTIRPAPELTEDNFPSLSAGRGRGLSGSFGKMNINKK
;
A
#
# COMPACT_ATOMS: atom_id res chain seq x y z
N MET A 1 -16.64 35.01 33.06
CA MET A 1 -16.03 34.37 34.23
C MET A 1 -14.67 33.79 33.84
N PRO A 2 -13.57 34.05 34.56
CA PRO A 2 -12.27 33.45 34.24
C PRO A 2 -12.35 31.92 34.34
N LYS A 3 -11.87 31.20 33.31
CA LYS A 3 -11.83 29.73 33.28
C LYS A 3 -11.05 29.22 34.49
N LYS A 4 -11.67 28.40 35.34
CA LYS A 4 -11.00 27.77 36.49
C LYS A 4 -9.84 26.92 35.96
N GLN A 5 -8.62 27.21 36.40
CA GLN A 5 -7.43 26.50 35.93
C GLN A 5 -7.55 24.99 36.25
N PRO A 6 -7.07 24.11 35.35
CA PRO A 6 -7.12 22.68 35.56
C PRO A 6 -6.32 22.28 36.80
N ARG A 7 -6.88 21.37 37.60
CA ARG A 7 -6.25 20.86 38.82
C ARG A 7 -5.01 20.04 38.45
N ASN A 8 -3.83 20.56 38.77
CA ASN A 8 -2.55 19.90 38.50
C ASN A 8 -2.12 18.98 39.68
N ALA A 9 -1.06 18.19 39.54
CA ALA A 9 -0.52 17.32 40.60
C ALA A 9 -0.26 18.07 41.92
N PHE A 10 0.28 19.28 41.83
CA PHE A 10 0.50 20.16 42.99
C PHE A 10 -0.80 20.54 43.72
N TYR A 11 -1.94 20.64 43.02
CA TYR A 11 -3.23 20.92 43.66
C TYR A 11 -3.67 19.80 44.59
N PHE A 12 -3.48 18.54 44.19
CA PHE A 12 -3.80 17.39 45.04
C PHE A 12 -2.82 17.27 46.21
N PHE A 13 -1.54 17.58 45.98
CA PHE A 13 -0.55 17.66 47.07
C PHE A 13 -0.91 18.73 48.11
N MET A 14 -1.36 19.91 47.67
CA MET A 14 -1.80 20.96 48.59
C MET A 14 -3.01 20.55 49.44
N ILE A 15 -3.94 19.78 48.88
CA ILE A 15 -5.09 19.26 49.63
C ILE A 15 -4.63 18.28 50.71
N ASP A 16 -3.83 17.28 50.34
CA ASP A 16 -3.30 16.29 51.28
C ASP A 16 -2.46 16.97 52.38
N TYR A 17 -1.60 17.93 52.01
CA TYR A 17 -0.78 18.70 52.94
C TYR A 17 -1.64 19.52 53.91
N LYS A 18 -2.71 20.17 53.42
CA LYS A 18 -3.65 20.90 54.28
C LYS A 18 -4.31 19.97 55.29
N GLU A 19 -4.69 18.76 54.89
CA GLU A 19 -5.29 17.79 55.80
C GLU A 19 -4.29 17.28 56.85
N GLU A 20 -3.03 17.06 56.48
CA GLU A 20 -1.99 16.68 57.43
C GLU A 20 -1.72 17.78 58.47
N GLN A 21 -1.65 19.03 58.04
CA GLN A 21 -1.44 20.16 58.94
C GLN A 21 -2.65 20.42 59.84
N ARG A 22 -3.87 20.23 59.32
CA ARG A 22 -5.11 20.27 60.12
C ARG A 22 -5.10 19.21 61.22
N LYS A 23 -4.64 17.98 60.94
CA LYS A 23 -4.50 16.92 61.95
C LYS A 23 -3.47 17.28 63.03
N LYS A 24 -2.48 18.12 62.70
CA LYS A 24 -1.49 18.67 63.63
C LYS A 24 -1.97 19.94 64.35
N GLY A 25 -3.23 20.35 64.14
CA GLY A 25 -3.84 21.52 64.78
C GLY A 25 -3.59 22.86 64.08
N ILE A 26 -2.92 22.87 62.92
CA ILE A 26 -2.61 24.08 62.15
C ILE A 26 -3.66 24.22 61.04
N ASN A 27 -4.48 25.27 61.13
CA ASN A 27 -5.51 25.58 60.14
C ASN A 27 -5.11 26.81 59.31
N TYR A 28 -4.86 26.59 58.02
CA TYR A 28 -4.65 27.68 57.05
C TYR A 28 -5.99 28.28 56.59
N ALA A 29 -6.05 29.60 56.49
CA ALA A 29 -7.29 30.33 56.19
C ALA A 29 -7.64 30.29 54.70
N ASN A 30 -6.63 30.31 53.82
CA ASN A 30 -6.82 30.30 52.37
C ASN A 30 -5.89 29.29 51.66
N MET A 31 -6.16 29.00 50.38
CA MET A 31 -5.32 28.09 49.57
C MET A 31 -3.96 28.70 49.18
N ALA A 32 -3.80 30.03 49.27
CA ALA A 32 -2.55 30.70 48.92
C ALA A 32 -1.48 30.51 50.01
N GLU A 33 -1.86 30.57 51.28
CA GLU A 33 -1.02 30.25 52.44
C GLU A 33 -0.56 28.79 52.42
N VAL A 34 -1.45 27.88 52.00
CA VAL A 34 -1.10 26.47 51.79
C VAL A 34 -0.09 26.32 50.65
N ALA A 35 -0.25 27.07 49.56
CA ALA A 35 0.68 27.03 48.43
C ALA A 35 2.08 27.55 48.81
N GLU A 36 2.18 28.59 49.64
CA GLU A 36 3.45 29.13 50.12
C GLU A 36 4.17 28.14 51.06
N ALA A 37 3.43 27.51 51.98
CA ALA A 37 4.00 26.51 52.90
C ALA A 37 4.34 25.18 52.21
N ALA A 38 3.51 24.73 51.27
CA ALA A 38 3.70 23.46 50.56
C ALA A 38 4.66 23.59 49.37
N GLY A 39 4.91 24.79 48.85
CA GLY A 39 5.76 25.04 47.69
C GLY A 39 7.20 24.53 47.83
N PRO A 40 7.92 24.87 48.92
CA PRO A 40 9.26 24.34 49.19
C PRO A 40 9.27 22.82 49.34
N LEU A 41 8.32 22.26 50.10
CA LEU A 41 8.21 20.82 50.33
C LEU A 41 7.90 20.03 49.06
N TRP A 42 7.12 20.61 48.14
CA TRP A 42 6.86 20.02 46.83
C TRP A 42 8.10 20.03 45.93
N ARG A 43 8.94 21.09 45.99
CA ARG A 43 10.20 21.18 45.23
C ARG A 43 11.27 20.19 45.70
N ASP A 44 11.25 19.84 46.98
CA ASP A 44 12.19 18.87 47.54
C ASP A 44 11.61 17.44 47.62
N ALA A 45 10.33 17.27 47.26
CA ALA A 45 9.66 15.97 47.30
C ALA A 45 10.30 14.95 46.34
N PRO A 46 10.52 13.69 46.78
CA PRO A 46 11.09 12.65 45.95
C PRO A 46 10.14 12.26 44.81
N PRO A 47 10.69 11.74 43.67
CA PRO A 47 9.89 11.39 42.49
C PRO A 47 8.73 10.41 42.76
N SER A 48 8.90 9.52 43.75
CA SER A 48 7.86 8.55 44.16
C SER A 48 6.59 9.22 44.71
N VAL A 49 6.75 10.28 45.52
CA VAL A 49 5.64 11.03 46.10
C VAL A 49 4.96 11.85 45.02
N ARG A 50 5.73 12.51 44.14
CA ARG A 50 5.18 13.27 43.01
C ARG A 50 4.36 12.40 42.08
N LYS A 51 4.83 11.18 41.78
CA LYS A 51 4.14 10.21 40.92
C LYS A 51 2.72 9.88 41.43
N LYS A 52 2.55 9.70 42.75
CA LYS A 52 1.23 9.45 43.37
C LYS A 52 0.23 10.58 43.04
N PHE A 53 0.67 11.83 43.14
CA PHE A 53 -0.18 13.01 42.87
C PHE A 53 -0.37 13.28 41.39
N GLU A 54 0.62 12.95 40.55
CA GLU A 54 0.49 12.97 39.08
C GLU A 54 -0.54 11.94 38.59
N GLU A 55 -0.56 10.74 39.17
CA GLU A 55 -1.57 9.72 38.86
C GLU A 55 -2.98 10.17 39.28
N MET A 56 -3.13 10.81 40.44
CA MET A 56 -4.40 11.41 40.86
C MET A 56 -4.85 12.53 39.92
N ALA A 57 -3.92 13.40 39.48
CA ALA A 57 -4.22 14.44 38.51
C ALA A 57 -4.60 13.87 37.13
N LYS A 58 -3.96 12.78 36.69
CA LYS A 58 -4.32 12.06 35.46
C LYS A 58 -5.74 11.47 35.56
N LYS A 59 -6.07 10.81 36.68
CA LYS A 59 -7.42 10.25 36.91
C LYS A 59 -8.52 11.33 36.91
N GLU A 60 -8.26 12.49 37.51
CA GLU A 60 -9.23 13.60 37.53
C GLU A 60 -9.35 14.31 36.17
N LYS A 61 -8.28 14.37 35.37
CA LYS A 61 -8.34 14.79 33.96
C LYS A 61 -9.17 13.83 33.12
N GLN A 62 -8.99 12.52 33.31
CA GLN A 62 -9.77 11.47 32.64
C GLN A 62 -11.26 11.54 33.03
N LYS A 63 -11.59 11.68 34.32
CA LYS A 63 -12.98 11.81 34.81
C LYS A 63 -13.73 13.03 34.26
N LYS A 64 -13.02 14.11 33.95
CA LYS A 64 -13.63 15.33 33.41
C LYS A 64 -13.83 15.32 31.89
N ASN A 65 -13.57 14.19 31.21
CA ASN A 65 -13.60 14.12 29.74
C ASN A 65 -12.91 15.33 29.12
N ILE A 66 -11.72 15.69 29.62
CA ILE A 66 -10.81 16.56 28.87
C ILE A 66 -9.91 15.57 28.12
N PRO A 67 -10.33 15.05 26.95
CA PRO A 67 -9.43 14.26 26.13
C PRO A 67 -8.19 15.12 25.90
N GLU A 68 -7.03 14.54 26.17
CA GLU A 68 -5.76 15.07 25.70
C GLU A 68 -5.79 14.91 24.17
N MET A 69 -6.57 15.77 23.49
CA MET A 69 -6.67 15.79 22.05
C MET A 69 -5.33 16.25 21.54
N LYS A 70 -4.45 15.27 21.35
CA LYS A 70 -3.24 15.47 20.59
C LYS A 70 -3.72 15.68 19.16
N PHE A 71 -3.23 16.74 18.55
CA PHE A 71 -3.46 17.05 17.16
C PHE A 71 -2.14 16.94 16.42
N THR A 72 -2.20 16.59 15.14
CA THR A 72 -1.09 16.79 14.21
C THR A 72 -0.86 18.28 13.98
N SER A 73 0.29 18.63 13.39
CA SER A 73 0.57 20.00 12.94
C SER A 73 -0.44 20.51 11.89
N THR A 74 -1.21 19.62 11.27
CA THR A 74 -2.29 19.92 10.33
C THR A 74 -3.67 20.03 10.99
N GLY A 75 -3.76 19.92 12.31
CA GLY A 75 -5.01 20.09 13.06
C GLY A 75 -5.92 18.85 13.09
N VAL A 76 -5.44 17.69 12.64
CA VAL A 76 -6.19 16.42 12.70
C VAL A 76 -5.93 15.75 14.05
N SER A 77 -6.98 15.27 14.72
CA SER A 77 -6.81 14.60 16.02
C SER A 77 -6.20 13.20 15.83
N PHE A 78 -5.32 12.76 16.74
CA PHE A 78 -4.77 11.39 16.68
C PHE A 78 -5.87 10.31 16.79
N ALA A 79 -6.95 10.59 17.52
CA ALA A 79 -8.08 9.67 17.63
C ALA A 79 -8.80 9.45 16.29
N GLU A 80 -8.84 10.48 15.43
CA GLU A 80 -9.38 10.37 14.07
C GLU A 80 -8.48 9.48 13.20
N ILE A 81 -7.16 9.66 13.28
CA ILE A 81 -6.19 8.86 12.52
C ILE A 81 -6.26 7.39 12.95
N ASP A 82 -6.27 7.12 14.25
CA ASP A 82 -6.37 5.75 14.78
C ASP A 82 -7.68 5.08 14.36
N ARG A 83 -8.79 5.84 14.30
CA ARG A 83 -10.08 5.34 13.82
C ARG A 83 -10.02 4.98 12.34
N GLN A 84 -9.50 5.89 11.50
CA GLN A 84 -9.36 5.65 10.06
C GLN A 84 -8.46 4.45 9.75
N GLU A 85 -7.34 4.31 10.48
CA GLU A 85 -6.44 3.17 10.32
C GLU A 85 -7.13 1.85 10.71
N LYS A 86 -7.95 1.88 11.77
CA LYS A 86 -8.71 0.71 12.20
C LYS A 86 -9.80 0.33 11.19
N GLU A 87 -10.55 1.31 10.69
CA GLU A 87 -11.58 1.09 9.65
C GLU A 87 -10.97 0.50 8.37
N LEU A 88 -9.80 1.00 7.94
CA LEU A 88 -9.09 0.48 6.78
C LEU A 88 -8.64 -0.98 6.99
N LYS A 89 -8.11 -1.31 8.18
CA LYS A 89 -7.70 -2.67 8.53
C LYS A 89 -8.88 -3.64 8.59
N GLU A 90 -10.01 -3.20 9.13
CA GLU A 90 -11.23 -4.00 9.19
C GLU A 90 -11.79 -4.25 7.78
N ALA A 91 -11.78 -3.23 6.92
CA ALA A 91 -12.19 -3.38 5.52
C ALA A 91 -11.29 -4.37 4.75
N GLU A 92 -9.97 -4.29 4.94
CA GLU A 92 -9.01 -5.22 4.31
C GLU A 92 -9.17 -6.66 4.81
N GLU A 93 -9.44 -6.87 6.11
CA GLU A 93 -9.71 -8.22 6.62
C GLU A 93 -11.04 -8.77 6.08
N ASN A 94 -12.08 -7.93 5.99
CA ASN A 94 -13.37 -8.31 5.43
C ASN A 94 -13.24 -8.71 3.95
N GLU A 95 -12.50 -7.93 3.16
CA GLU A 95 -12.14 -8.25 1.77
C GLU A 95 -11.46 -9.63 1.71
N ARG A 96 -10.41 -9.83 2.50
CA ARG A 96 -9.65 -11.08 2.50
C ARG A 96 -10.51 -12.28 2.88
N GLN A 97 -11.42 -12.10 3.83
CA GLN A 97 -12.33 -13.14 4.27
C GLN A 97 -13.40 -13.44 3.21
N ASP A 98 -13.93 -12.44 2.51
CA ASP A 98 -14.89 -12.63 1.43
C ASP A 98 -14.27 -13.41 0.27
N ILE A 99 -13.07 -13.04 -0.16
CA ILE A 99 -12.31 -13.77 -1.21
C ILE A 99 -12.10 -15.24 -0.79
N LYS A 100 -11.69 -15.48 0.45
CA LYS A 100 -11.54 -16.85 0.98
C LYS A 100 -12.85 -17.61 0.96
N ASN A 101 -13.96 -16.97 1.30
CA ASN A 101 -15.27 -17.61 1.30
C ASN A 101 -15.69 -17.98 -0.13
N ILE A 102 -15.56 -17.06 -1.08
CA ILE A 102 -15.86 -17.28 -2.50
C ILE A 102 -15.06 -18.49 -3.03
N VAL A 103 -13.74 -18.47 -2.85
CA VAL A 103 -12.87 -19.53 -3.37
C VAL A 103 -13.10 -20.86 -2.66
N LYS A 104 -13.24 -20.88 -1.33
CA LYS A 104 -13.44 -22.13 -0.57
C LYS A 104 -14.77 -22.81 -0.86
N LEU A 105 -15.86 -22.04 -0.91
CA LEU A 105 -17.20 -22.57 -1.19
C LEU A 105 -17.23 -23.24 -2.57
N LYS A 106 -16.63 -22.59 -3.57
CA LYS A 106 -16.59 -23.10 -4.94
C LYS A 106 -15.58 -24.24 -5.13
N SER A 107 -14.45 -24.21 -4.41
CA SER A 107 -13.46 -25.30 -4.42
C SER A 107 -14.04 -26.58 -3.80
N PHE A 108 -14.78 -26.48 -2.70
CA PHE A 108 -15.43 -27.63 -2.06
C PHE A 108 -16.41 -28.36 -2.99
N ASN A 109 -17.12 -27.59 -3.84
CA ASN A 109 -18.07 -28.15 -4.81
C ASN A 109 -17.40 -28.66 -6.10
N GLY A 110 -16.08 -28.47 -6.27
CA GLY A 110 -15.36 -28.81 -7.51
C GLY A 110 -15.59 -27.82 -8.67
N ASP A 111 -16.37 -26.76 -8.45
CA ASP A 111 -16.80 -25.81 -9.49
C ASP A 111 -15.86 -24.62 -9.67
N ILE A 112 -14.83 -24.49 -8.83
CA ILE A 112 -13.87 -23.36 -8.88
C ILE A 112 -13.19 -23.21 -10.25
N ILE A 113 -13.06 -24.32 -11.00
CA ILE A 113 -12.44 -24.34 -12.33
C ILE A 113 -13.33 -23.67 -13.38
N ASN A 114 -14.66 -23.74 -13.20
CA ASN A 114 -15.66 -23.18 -14.11
C ASN A 114 -16.09 -21.75 -13.73
N GLU A 115 -15.78 -21.31 -12.50
CA GLU A 115 -16.21 -20.02 -11.96
C GLU A 115 -15.60 -18.84 -12.74
N ASP A 116 -16.45 -17.91 -13.17
CA ASP A 116 -16.03 -16.69 -13.86
C ASP A 116 -15.54 -15.64 -12.86
N PHE A 117 -14.32 -15.17 -13.07
CA PHE A 117 -13.70 -14.06 -12.36
C PHE A 117 -13.61 -12.83 -13.29
N TYR A 118 -13.69 -11.65 -12.69
CA TYR A 118 -13.71 -10.38 -13.42
C TYR A 118 -12.52 -9.53 -13.03
N LEU A 119 -11.67 -9.19 -13.99
CA LEU A 119 -10.57 -8.24 -13.82
C LEU A 119 -10.99 -6.86 -14.32
N ILE A 120 -10.57 -5.80 -13.65
CA ILE A 120 -10.78 -4.42 -14.11
C ILE A 120 -9.48 -3.63 -14.05
N ASP A 121 -9.27 -2.80 -15.06
CA ASP A 121 -8.22 -1.78 -15.04
C ASP A 121 -8.72 -0.48 -15.66
N VAL A 122 -8.12 0.62 -15.22
CA VAL A 122 -8.38 1.95 -15.73
C VAL A 122 -7.08 2.70 -16.01
N ASN A 123 -7.08 3.43 -17.11
CA ASN A 123 -6.15 4.53 -17.33
C ASN A 123 -6.84 5.85 -16.97
N TYR A 124 -6.06 6.76 -16.42
CA TYR A 124 -6.50 8.11 -16.09
C TYR A 124 -5.43 9.08 -16.57
N PHE A 125 -5.86 10.25 -17.04
CA PHE A 125 -4.95 11.32 -17.45
C PHE A 125 -4.22 11.92 -16.25
N CYS A 126 -4.96 12.29 -15.22
CA CYS A 126 -4.38 12.81 -13.98
C CYS A 126 -5.36 12.66 -12.82
N LYS A 127 -4.88 12.99 -11.61
CA LYS A 127 -5.73 13.15 -10.42
C LYS A 127 -5.99 14.64 -10.18
N ALA A 128 -7.23 15.07 -10.39
CA ALA A 128 -7.66 16.45 -10.19
C ALA A 128 -8.34 16.59 -8.81
N GLY A 129 -7.59 17.07 -7.82
CA GLY A 129 -8.04 17.12 -6.43
C GLY A 129 -8.26 15.72 -5.86
N ASN A 130 -9.52 15.37 -5.63
CA ASN A 130 -9.92 14.05 -5.11
C ASN A 130 -10.41 13.09 -6.20
N GLU A 131 -10.60 13.54 -7.44
CA GLU A 131 -11.14 12.73 -8.53
C GLU A 131 -10.04 12.33 -9.52
N TYR A 132 -10.17 11.15 -10.12
CA TYR A 132 -9.33 10.68 -11.21
C TYR A 132 -10.01 10.95 -12.55
N ILE A 133 -9.31 11.61 -13.46
CA ILE A 133 -9.84 11.87 -14.81
C ILE A 133 -9.59 10.64 -15.68
N ILE A 134 -10.58 9.75 -15.73
CA ILE A 134 -10.47 8.47 -16.45
C ILE A 134 -10.43 8.68 -17.96
N ALA A 135 -9.56 7.91 -18.63
CA ALA A 135 -9.29 7.98 -20.07
C ALA A 135 -9.66 6.68 -20.80
N GLU A 136 -9.58 5.54 -20.11
CA GLU A 136 -9.87 4.23 -20.69
C GLU A 136 -10.19 3.26 -19.55
N SER A 137 -11.12 2.33 -19.80
CA SER A 137 -11.45 1.25 -18.87
C SER A 137 -11.59 -0.08 -19.63
N THR A 138 -11.09 -1.15 -19.02
CA THR A 138 -11.39 -2.52 -19.48
C THR A 138 -11.84 -3.38 -18.31
N VAL A 139 -12.89 -4.17 -18.53
CA VAL A 139 -13.28 -5.29 -17.67
C VAL A 139 -13.15 -6.59 -18.46
N LEU A 140 -12.43 -7.56 -17.93
CA LEU A 140 -12.16 -8.84 -18.58
C LEU A 140 -12.71 -9.99 -17.75
N ARG A 141 -13.37 -10.94 -18.41
CA ARG A 141 -13.92 -12.13 -17.77
C ARG A 141 -13.08 -13.35 -18.13
N PHE A 142 -12.72 -14.15 -17.13
CA PHE A 142 -11.96 -15.37 -17.33
C PHE A 142 -12.32 -16.44 -16.29
N ASN A 143 -12.06 -17.70 -16.61
CA ASN A 143 -12.07 -18.80 -15.65
C ASN A 143 -10.86 -19.71 -15.89
N LEU A 144 -10.64 -20.71 -15.01
CA LEU A 144 -9.49 -21.60 -15.17
C LEU A 144 -9.65 -22.57 -16.35
N LYS A 145 -10.88 -23.05 -16.61
CA LYS A 145 -11.15 -24.05 -17.66
C LYS A 145 -11.03 -23.51 -19.08
N ASP A 146 -11.73 -22.42 -19.32
CA ASP A 146 -11.93 -21.81 -20.63
C ASP A 146 -10.90 -20.71 -20.88
N GLY A 147 -10.23 -20.21 -19.85
CA GLY A 147 -9.29 -19.10 -19.96
C GLY A 147 -10.01 -17.76 -20.07
N ILE A 148 -9.45 -16.83 -20.83
CA ILE A 148 -10.08 -15.54 -21.13
C ILE A 148 -11.28 -15.78 -22.05
N LYS A 149 -12.46 -15.28 -21.66
CA LYS A 149 -13.71 -15.47 -22.41
C LYS A 149 -14.03 -14.25 -23.29
N ASP A 150 -14.24 -13.12 -22.63
CA ASP A 150 -14.58 -11.87 -23.26
C ASP A 150 -14.10 -10.68 -22.43
N GLN A 151 -14.29 -9.50 -23.01
CA GLN A 151 -13.93 -8.22 -22.41
C GLN A 151 -14.93 -7.15 -22.81
N TYR A 152 -15.12 -6.20 -21.91
CA TYR A 152 -15.78 -4.93 -22.15
C TYR A 152 -14.74 -3.82 -22.05
N HIS A 153 -14.50 -3.09 -23.13
CA HIS A 153 -13.48 -2.04 -23.23
C HIS A 153 -14.12 -0.75 -23.73
N GLU A 154 -13.76 0.36 -23.10
CA GLU A 154 -14.24 1.69 -23.45
C GLU A 154 -13.12 2.73 -23.36
N ILE A 155 -13.04 3.59 -24.38
CA ILE A 155 -12.22 4.80 -24.38
C ILE A 155 -13.11 5.96 -23.93
N ILE A 156 -12.67 6.67 -22.90
CA ILE A 156 -13.48 7.66 -22.18
C ILE A 156 -12.98 9.05 -22.51
N ASN A 157 -13.82 9.86 -23.14
CA ASN A 157 -13.64 11.30 -23.22
C ASN A 157 -14.22 11.95 -21.96
N PRO A 158 -13.39 12.51 -21.06
CA PRO A 158 -13.87 13.19 -19.86
C PRO A 158 -14.58 14.53 -20.18
N GLY A 159 -14.45 15.04 -21.41
CA GLY A 159 -14.93 16.34 -21.82
C GLY A 159 -13.97 17.44 -21.38
N LYS A 160 -14.47 18.46 -20.68
CA LYS A 160 -13.65 19.63 -20.29
C LYS A 160 -12.58 19.27 -19.28
N ILE A 161 -11.37 19.77 -19.52
CA ILE A 161 -10.24 19.61 -18.61
C ILE A 161 -10.43 20.52 -17.38
N PRO A 162 -10.28 20.00 -16.14
CA PRO A 162 -10.33 20.80 -14.94
C PRO A 162 -9.29 21.93 -14.93
N VAL A 163 -9.72 23.11 -14.50
CA VAL A 163 -8.86 24.31 -14.45
C VAL A 163 -7.63 24.04 -13.57
N GLY A 164 -6.44 24.32 -14.09
CA GLY A 164 -5.17 24.10 -13.42
C GLY A 164 -4.48 22.77 -13.74
N TYR A 165 -5.16 21.83 -14.43
CA TYR A 165 -4.64 20.48 -14.69
C TYR A 165 -4.26 20.23 -16.16
N ALA A 166 -4.29 21.25 -17.02
CA ALA A 166 -4.02 21.09 -18.45
C ALA A 166 -2.64 20.48 -18.76
N SER A 167 -1.62 20.86 -17.98
CA SER A 167 -0.26 20.28 -18.14
C SER A 167 -0.22 18.81 -17.71
N ASP A 168 -0.91 18.47 -16.61
CA ASP A 168 -0.93 17.11 -16.08
C ASP A 168 -1.69 16.17 -17.01
N VAL A 169 -2.83 16.63 -17.56
CA VAL A 169 -3.59 15.87 -18.56
C VAL A 169 -2.77 15.65 -19.82
N LYS A 170 -1.98 16.65 -20.24
CA LYS A 170 -1.08 16.53 -21.40
C LYS A 170 0.05 15.53 -21.17
N LEU A 171 0.63 15.51 -19.97
CA LEU A 171 1.63 14.52 -19.63
C LEU A 171 1.01 13.12 -19.58
N GLY A 172 -0.14 12.98 -18.92
CA GLY A 172 -0.86 11.70 -18.81
C GLY A 172 -1.28 11.13 -20.15
N SER A 173 -1.80 11.94 -21.07
CA SER A 173 -2.19 11.51 -22.42
C SER A 173 -0.99 10.97 -23.20
N GLN A 174 0.16 11.64 -23.10
CA GLN A 174 1.41 11.17 -23.68
C GLN A 174 1.91 9.89 -23.02
N GLU A 175 1.83 9.74 -21.70
CA GLU A 175 2.28 8.53 -21.01
C GLU A 175 1.42 7.32 -21.41
N ILE A 176 0.10 7.46 -21.36
CA ILE A 176 -0.83 6.37 -21.66
C ILE A 176 -1.01 6.12 -23.15
N GLY A 177 -0.58 7.02 -24.03
CA GLY A 177 -0.71 6.86 -25.48
C GLY A 177 -2.11 7.15 -26.02
N LEU A 178 -2.86 8.03 -25.37
CA LEU A 178 -4.16 8.49 -25.83
C LEU A 178 -4.09 9.95 -26.26
N GLU A 179 -5.03 10.37 -27.09
CA GLU A 179 -5.16 11.77 -27.46
C GLU A 179 -5.62 12.61 -26.26
N MET A 180 -5.39 13.92 -26.35
CA MET A 180 -5.93 14.86 -25.38
C MET A 180 -7.46 14.80 -25.40
N PRO A 181 -8.15 14.98 -24.25
CA PRO A 181 -9.59 15.13 -24.23
C PRO A 181 -10.07 16.16 -25.24
N ASP A 182 -10.96 15.75 -26.13
CA ASP A 182 -11.58 16.66 -27.08
C ASP A 182 -12.73 17.40 -26.38
N GLU A 183 -12.48 18.67 -26.04
CA GLU A 183 -13.47 19.54 -25.41
C GLU A 183 -14.64 19.93 -26.33
N SER A 184 -14.51 19.70 -27.64
CA SER A 184 -15.57 19.95 -28.63
C SER A 184 -16.58 18.80 -28.72
N LEU A 185 -16.15 17.59 -28.35
CA LEU A 185 -17.02 16.42 -28.30
C LEU A 185 -17.80 16.35 -26.99
N PRO A 186 -19.02 15.77 -27.01
CA PRO A 186 -19.73 15.49 -25.78
C PRO A 186 -18.92 14.51 -24.93
N ARG A 187 -18.98 14.70 -23.60
CA ARG A 187 -18.43 13.76 -22.63
C ARG A 187 -19.04 12.38 -22.86
N THR A 188 -18.24 11.32 -22.71
CA THR A 188 -18.74 9.94 -22.78
C THR A 188 -19.84 9.71 -21.74
N ASN A 189 -20.87 8.94 -22.10
CA ASN A 189 -22.03 8.74 -21.26
C ASN A 189 -21.76 7.72 -20.14
N TYR A 190 -21.44 8.22 -18.93
CA TYR A 190 -21.18 7.38 -17.75
C TYR A 190 -22.38 6.52 -17.35
N PHE A 191 -23.61 6.97 -17.62
CA PHE A 191 -24.82 6.18 -17.35
C PHE A 191 -24.88 4.93 -18.24
N GLN A 192 -24.54 5.09 -19.53
CA GLN A 192 -24.49 3.98 -20.47
C GLN A 192 -23.34 3.01 -20.12
N ILE A 193 -22.16 3.54 -19.76
CA ILE A 193 -21.04 2.69 -19.33
C ILE A 193 -21.43 1.87 -18.09
N LEU A 194 -22.10 2.49 -17.10
CA LEU A 194 -22.54 1.79 -15.91
C LEU A 194 -23.56 0.70 -16.21
N ALA A 195 -24.55 1.00 -17.06
CA ALA A 195 -25.55 0.01 -17.48
C ALA A 195 -24.90 -1.18 -18.20
N ASN A 196 -24.02 -0.90 -19.17
CA ASN A 196 -23.26 -1.93 -19.88
C ASN A 196 -22.39 -2.76 -18.93
N LEU A 197 -21.76 -2.13 -17.94
CA LEU A 197 -20.96 -2.82 -16.93
C LEU A 197 -21.82 -3.75 -16.08
N ILE A 198 -22.99 -3.28 -15.62
CA ILE A 198 -23.92 -4.10 -14.85
C ILE A 198 -24.41 -5.28 -15.68
N ASP A 199 -24.79 -5.04 -16.93
CA ASP A 199 -25.23 -6.08 -17.85
C ASP A 199 -24.14 -7.11 -18.10
N TYR A 200 -22.89 -6.66 -18.31
CA TYR A 200 -21.72 -7.51 -18.48
C TYR A 200 -21.46 -8.43 -17.27
N LEU A 201 -21.61 -7.90 -16.05
CA LEU A 201 -21.44 -8.66 -14.82
C LEU A 201 -22.61 -9.59 -14.51
N LYS A 202 -23.81 -9.35 -15.06
CA LYS A 202 -25.01 -10.18 -14.85
C LYS A 202 -25.20 -11.29 -15.88
N GLN A 203 -24.38 -11.35 -16.93
CA GLN A 203 -24.58 -12.28 -18.07
C GLN A 203 -24.82 -13.74 -17.66
N GLN A 204 -24.13 -14.25 -16.64
CA GLN A 204 -24.28 -15.64 -16.21
C GLN A 204 -25.50 -15.88 -15.32
N ASN A 205 -25.87 -14.89 -14.49
CA ASN A 205 -26.91 -15.05 -13.49
C ASN A 205 -27.75 -13.77 -13.36
N PRO A 206 -28.81 -13.62 -14.18
CA PRO A 206 -29.67 -12.44 -14.17
C PRO A 206 -30.35 -12.17 -12.81
N ASP A 207 -30.60 -13.21 -12.02
CA ASP A 207 -31.30 -13.15 -10.72
C ASP A 207 -30.37 -12.89 -9.53
N VAL A 208 -29.07 -12.67 -9.75
CA VAL A 208 -28.12 -12.44 -8.66
C VAL A 208 -28.36 -11.07 -8.02
N LYS A 209 -28.65 -11.10 -6.71
CA LYS A 209 -28.87 -9.90 -5.89
C LYS A 209 -27.60 -9.11 -5.58
N ALA A 210 -26.41 -9.71 -5.74
CA ALA A 210 -25.12 -9.09 -5.39
C ALA A 210 -24.10 -9.29 -6.51
N MET A 211 -23.62 -8.20 -7.09
CA MET A 211 -22.71 -8.24 -8.24
C MET A 211 -21.41 -8.99 -7.92
N PRO A 212 -20.84 -9.76 -8.87
CA PRO A 212 -19.56 -10.41 -8.67
C PRO A 212 -18.45 -9.36 -8.39
N PRO A 213 -17.44 -9.69 -7.55
CA PRO A 213 -16.34 -8.77 -7.29
C PRO A 213 -15.49 -8.51 -8.54
N LEU A 214 -14.98 -7.28 -8.64
CA LEU A 214 -14.02 -6.84 -9.63
C LEU A 214 -12.63 -6.86 -9.02
N PHE A 215 -11.69 -7.54 -9.66
CA PHE A 215 -10.32 -7.67 -9.17
C PHE A 215 -9.36 -6.77 -9.95
N THR A 216 -8.48 -6.06 -9.25
CA THR A 216 -7.47 -5.19 -9.87
C THR A 216 -6.17 -5.20 -9.08
N MET A 217 -5.11 -4.63 -9.65
CA MET A 217 -3.84 -4.49 -8.94
C MET A 217 -3.99 -3.55 -7.71
N PRO A 218 -3.29 -3.80 -6.59
CA PRO A 218 -3.45 -2.97 -5.38
C PRO A 218 -3.31 -1.46 -5.60
N GLU A 219 -2.39 -1.05 -6.47
CA GLU A 219 -2.17 0.35 -6.86
C GLU A 219 -3.32 0.96 -7.70
N LYS A 220 -4.15 0.14 -8.33
CA LYS A 220 -5.27 0.56 -9.20
C LYS A 220 -6.61 0.58 -8.47
N VAL A 221 -6.70 0.04 -7.25
CA VAL A 221 -7.94 0.01 -6.46
C VAL A 221 -8.55 1.41 -6.29
N ALA A 222 -7.74 2.41 -5.90
CA ALA A 222 -8.25 3.77 -5.68
C ALA A 222 -8.78 4.43 -6.97
N PRO A 223 -8.05 4.44 -8.11
CA PRO A 223 -8.59 4.91 -9.39
C PRO A 223 -9.86 4.18 -9.86
N VAL A 224 -9.91 2.85 -9.71
CA VAL A 224 -11.08 2.05 -10.10
C VAL A 224 -12.29 2.38 -9.22
N HIS A 225 -12.09 2.48 -7.90
CA HIS A 225 -13.15 2.84 -6.97
C HIS A 225 -13.71 4.24 -7.27
N ASP A 226 -12.83 5.21 -7.51
CA ASP A 226 -13.25 6.56 -7.89
C ASP A 226 -14.02 6.55 -9.22
N PHE A 227 -13.61 5.75 -10.21
CA PHE A 227 -14.34 5.59 -11.47
C PHE A 227 -15.76 5.04 -11.26
N ILE A 228 -15.91 4.02 -10.43
CA ILE A 228 -17.23 3.45 -10.09
C ILE A 228 -18.09 4.48 -9.36
N LEU A 229 -17.53 5.15 -8.34
CA LEU A 229 -18.23 6.21 -7.60
C LEU A 229 -18.70 7.32 -8.54
N GLN A 230 -17.86 7.72 -9.49
CA GLN A 230 -18.16 8.68 -10.53
C GLN A 230 -19.30 8.25 -11.47
N MET A 231 -19.42 6.96 -11.76
CA MET A 231 -20.55 6.41 -12.53
C MET A 231 -21.83 6.37 -11.69
N CYS A 232 -21.77 5.80 -10.48
CA CYS A 232 -22.92 5.64 -9.58
C CYS A 232 -23.53 6.98 -9.17
N THR A 233 -22.70 7.96 -8.79
CA THR A 233 -23.15 9.31 -8.42
C THR A 233 -23.96 9.98 -9.54
N ARG A 234 -23.59 9.72 -10.80
CA ARG A 234 -24.27 10.30 -11.99
C ARG A 234 -25.54 9.55 -12.36
N ALA A 235 -25.61 8.26 -12.04
CA ALA A 235 -26.78 7.42 -12.27
C ALA A 235 -27.78 7.42 -11.09
N ALA A 236 -27.42 8.07 -9.96
CA ALA A 236 -28.14 7.98 -8.69
C ALA A 236 -28.26 6.52 -8.16
N GLU A 237 -27.23 5.72 -8.44
CA GLU A 237 -27.08 4.34 -7.96
C GLU A 237 -26.18 4.29 -6.71
N ASP A 238 -26.32 3.23 -5.91
CA ASP A 238 -25.45 2.98 -4.76
C ASP A 238 -24.13 2.34 -5.23
N ASP A 239 -22.99 2.89 -4.83
CA ASP A 239 -21.67 2.33 -5.13
C ASP A 239 -21.37 1.05 -4.35
N SER A 240 -22.11 0.81 -3.24
CA SER A 240 -21.96 -0.39 -2.40
C SER A 240 -22.28 -1.70 -3.14
N ILE A 241 -22.93 -1.63 -4.30
CA ILE A 241 -23.21 -2.80 -5.14
C ILE A 241 -21.94 -3.39 -5.76
N PHE A 242 -20.88 -2.59 -5.92
CA PHE A 242 -19.62 -3.02 -6.50
C PHE A 242 -18.59 -3.31 -5.42
N ARG A 243 -17.95 -4.47 -5.52
CA ARG A 243 -16.83 -4.85 -4.66
C ARG A 243 -15.56 -4.83 -5.48
N VAL A 244 -14.67 -3.89 -5.21
CA VAL A 244 -13.35 -3.79 -5.85
C VAL A 244 -12.31 -4.41 -4.93
N TYR A 245 -11.72 -5.51 -5.36
CA TYR A 245 -10.78 -6.30 -4.57
C TYR A 245 -9.40 -6.40 -5.22
N LYS A 246 -8.41 -6.73 -4.40
CA LYS A 246 -7.02 -6.88 -4.81
C LYS A 246 -6.81 -8.24 -5.48
N LEU A 247 -6.27 -8.20 -6.69
CA LEU A 247 -6.01 -9.38 -7.52
C LEU A 247 -4.95 -10.30 -6.92
N ASP A 248 -3.93 -9.75 -6.26
CA ASP A 248 -2.89 -10.54 -5.59
C ASP A 248 -3.47 -11.43 -4.48
N THR A 249 -4.47 -10.93 -3.75
CA THR A 249 -5.18 -11.66 -2.70
C THR A 249 -6.04 -12.79 -3.29
N LEU A 250 -6.74 -12.53 -4.41
CA LEU A 250 -7.43 -13.58 -5.16
C LEU A 250 -6.44 -14.63 -5.64
N PHE A 251 -5.36 -14.22 -6.30
CA PHE A 251 -4.37 -15.11 -6.89
C PHE A 251 -3.72 -16.01 -5.83
N PHE A 252 -3.30 -15.44 -4.71
CA PHE A 252 -2.77 -16.18 -3.56
C PHE A 252 -3.78 -17.20 -3.01
N THR A 253 -5.05 -16.81 -2.90
CA THR A 253 -6.10 -17.66 -2.33
C THR A 253 -6.49 -18.78 -3.30
N LEU A 254 -6.61 -18.46 -4.59
CA LEU A 254 -6.98 -19.37 -5.66
C LEU A 254 -5.95 -20.48 -5.83
N ILE A 255 -4.68 -20.14 -6.04
CA ILE A 255 -3.62 -21.14 -6.27
C ILE A 255 -3.44 -22.08 -5.06
N ASN A 256 -3.61 -21.56 -3.85
CA ASN A 256 -3.52 -22.35 -2.62
C ASN A 256 -4.77 -23.18 -2.34
N ALA A 257 -5.91 -22.86 -2.96
CA ALA A 257 -7.14 -23.63 -2.83
C ALA A 257 -7.22 -24.79 -3.83
N ILE A 258 -6.56 -24.67 -4.98
CA ILE A 258 -6.52 -25.71 -6.02
C ILE A 258 -5.31 -26.66 -5.89
N LYS A 259 -4.33 -26.33 -5.05
CA LYS A 259 -3.11 -27.14 -4.93
C LYS A 259 -3.40 -28.55 -4.44
N SER A 260 -2.74 -29.51 -5.07
CA SER A 260 -2.82 -30.92 -4.70
C SER A 260 -1.63 -31.33 -3.82
N ARG A 261 -0.47 -30.71 -4.05
CA ARG A 261 0.78 -31.03 -3.33
C ARG A 261 1.21 -29.90 -2.40
N SER A 262 1.99 -30.26 -1.39
CA SER A 262 2.50 -29.30 -0.40
C SER A 262 3.57 -28.35 -0.94
N ASP A 263 4.23 -28.73 -2.04
CA ASP A 263 5.26 -27.92 -2.72
C ASP A 263 4.67 -26.94 -3.76
N GLU A 264 3.36 -26.99 -3.98
CA GLU A 264 2.63 -26.10 -4.90
C GLU A 264 2.02 -24.88 -4.18
N GLY A 265 1.75 -23.83 -4.97
CA GLY A 265 1.15 -22.59 -4.48
C GLY A 265 2.16 -21.62 -3.86
N PHE A 266 1.64 -20.63 -3.13
CA PHE A 266 2.44 -19.58 -2.54
C PHE A 266 2.45 -19.68 -1.01
N PRO A 267 3.63 -19.67 -0.35
CA PRO A 267 3.71 -19.64 1.10
C PRO A 267 3.26 -18.31 1.71
N LYS A 268 3.41 -17.20 0.98
CA LYS A 268 3.06 -15.85 1.42
C LYS A 268 2.37 -15.08 0.29
N ASP A 269 1.46 -14.19 0.67
CA ASP A 269 0.73 -13.25 -0.18
C ASP A 269 1.65 -12.38 -1.04
N SER A 270 2.75 -11.88 -0.46
CA SER A 270 3.73 -11.06 -1.16
C SER A 270 4.33 -11.72 -2.41
N LEU A 271 4.34 -13.06 -2.48
CA LEU A 271 4.84 -13.79 -3.62
C LEU A 271 3.87 -13.76 -4.81
N ALA A 272 2.55 -13.72 -4.55
CA ALA A 272 1.54 -13.55 -5.59
C ALA A 272 1.67 -12.18 -6.25
N LEU A 273 1.82 -11.12 -5.44
CA LEU A 273 2.06 -9.77 -5.94
C LEU A 273 3.37 -9.67 -6.73
N ALA A 274 4.45 -10.29 -6.22
CA ALA A 274 5.73 -10.30 -6.93
C ALA A 274 5.64 -11.02 -8.29
N GLN A 275 4.87 -12.10 -8.38
CA GLN A 275 4.64 -12.83 -9.62
C GLN A 275 3.83 -12.00 -10.62
N LEU A 276 2.77 -11.32 -10.18
CA LEU A 276 2.00 -10.39 -11.03
C LEU A 276 2.87 -9.24 -11.55
N LYS A 277 3.74 -8.67 -10.68
CA LYS A 277 4.67 -7.58 -11.06
C LYS A 277 5.80 -8.00 -12.00
N LYS A 278 6.09 -9.29 -12.10
CA LYS A 278 7.09 -9.79 -13.05
C LYS A 278 6.65 -9.57 -14.50
N ASP A 279 5.33 -9.56 -14.74
CA ASP A 279 4.68 -9.31 -16.03
C ASP A 279 5.40 -10.02 -17.21
N PRO A 280 5.42 -11.37 -17.23
CA PRO A 280 6.16 -12.13 -18.23
C PRO A 280 5.65 -11.91 -19.67
N PHE A 281 4.40 -11.48 -19.81
CA PHE A 281 3.72 -11.25 -21.08
C PHE A 281 3.78 -9.78 -21.53
N LYS A 282 4.61 -8.94 -20.87
CA LYS A 282 4.66 -7.49 -21.09
C LYS A 282 4.84 -7.07 -22.56
N TYR A 283 5.66 -7.81 -23.29
CA TYR A 283 6.04 -7.50 -24.67
C TYR A 283 5.32 -8.38 -25.70
N THR A 284 4.24 -9.05 -25.29
CA THR A 284 3.43 -9.85 -26.21
C THR A 284 2.64 -8.92 -27.13
N PRO A 285 2.78 -9.04 -28.46
CA PRO A 285 2.04 -8.22 -29.42
C PRO A 285 0.56 -8.62 -29.50
N GLY A 286 -0.30 -7.71 -29.97
CA GLY A 286 -1.72 -8.00 -30.25
C GLY A 286 -2.59 -8.17 -29.00
N LEU A 287 -2.14 -7.67 -27.85
CA LEU A 287 -2.93 -7.69 -26.61
C LEU A 287 -3.67 -6.38 -26.35
N GLY A 288 -3.24 -5.27 -26.96
CA GLY A 288 -3.82 -3.94 -26.77
C GLY A 288 -5.16 -3.75 -27.48
N CYS A 289 -5.73 -2.55 -27.32
CA CYS A 289 -6.79 -2.05 -28.17
C CYS A 289 -6.21 -1.46 -29.47
N GLU A 290 -7.05 -1.23 -30.47
CA GLU A 290 -6.64 -0.74 -31.79
C GLU A 290 -5.78 0.54 -31.71
N ILE A 291 -6.19 1.52 -30.91
CA ILE A 291 -5.47 2.80 -30.73
C ILE A 291 -4.06 2.58 -30.15
N HIS A 292 -3.93 1.67 -29.17
CA HIS A 292 -2.65 1.40 -28.53
C HIS A 292 -1.70 0.56 -29.39
N GLU A 293 -2.25 -0.30 -30.25
CA GLU A 293 -1.48 -1.03 -31.27
C GLU A 293 -0.94 -0.08 -32.35
N GLU A 294 -1.75 0.91 -32.77
CA GLU A 294 -1.31 1.93 -33.73
C GLU A 294 -0.26 2.89 -33.17
N THR A 295 -0.31 3.18 -31.87
CA THR A 295 0.60 4.13 -31.21
C THR A 295 1.82 3.49 -30.55
N ASP A 296 2.02 2.18 -30.73
CA ASP A 296 3.09 1.37 -30.11
C ASP A 296 3.16 1.53 -28.57
N LYS A 297 1.98 1.65 -27.94
CA LYS A 297 1.81 1.84 -26.49
C LYS A 297 0.92 0.78 -25.86
N CYS A 298 0.90 -0.41 -26.45
CA CYS A 298 0.17 -1.58 -25.94
C CYS A 298 0.51 -1.92 -24.49
N ILE A 299 1.72 -1.59 -24.02
CA ILE A 299 2.12 -1.85 -22.64
C ILE A 299 1.24 -1.10 -21.64
N GLU A 300 0.83 0.12 -22.00
CA GLU A 300 0.04 1.02 -21.16
C GLU A 300 -1.47 0.87 -21.35
N CYS A 301 -1.90 0.16 -22.40
CA CYS A 301 -3.30 -0.15 -22.66
C CYS A 301 -3.92 -0.93 -21.49
N SER A 302 -5.09 -0.49 -21.01
CA SER A 302 -5.81 -1.20 -19.96
C SER A 302 -6.22 -2.62 -20.38
N THR A 303 -6.61 -2.81 -21.64
CA THR A 303 -6.95 -4.14 -22.21
C THR A 303 -5.74 -5.07 -22.17
N SER A 304 -4.58 -4.58 -22.58
CA SER A 304 -3.35 -5.37 -22.52
C SER A 304 -3.02 -5.75 -21.08
N ARG A 305 -3.07 -4.80 -20.13
CA ARG A 305 -2.76 -5.05 -18.72
C ARG A 305 -3.67 -6.13 -18.11
N VAL A 306 -4.99 -6.06 -18.30
CA VAL A 306 -5.89 -7.09 -17.75
C VAL A 306 -5.67 -8.47 -18.38
N LYS A 307 -5.37 -8.55 -19.68
CA LYS A 307 -5.01 -9.83 -20.35
C LYS A 307 -3.72 -10.40 -19.77
N ARG A 308 -2.69 -9.58 -19.60
CA ARG A 308 -1.40 -10.01 -19.02
C ARG A 308 -1.55 -10.50 -17.58
N TRP A 309 -2.40 -9.84 -16.79
CA TRP A 309 -2.73 -10.29 -15.43
C TRP A 309 -3.45 -11.65 -15.46
N ALA A 310 -4.46 -11.80 -16.32
CA ALA A 310 -5.17 -13.08 -16.49
C ALA A 310 -4.21 -14.20 -16.91
N TYR A 311 -3.39 -14.00 -17.95
CA TYR A 311 -2.39 -14.98 -18.37
C TYR A 311 -1.40 -15.33 -17.27
N THR A 312 -0.98 -14.37 -16.44
CA THR A 312 -0.06 -14.65 -15.32
C THR A 312 -0.70 -15.54 -14.26
N VAL A 313 -1.98 -15.30 -13.96
CA VAL A 313 -2.77 -16.15 -13.05
C VAL A 313 -2.95 -17.54 -13.66
N LEU A 314 -3.33 -17.63 -14.94
CA LEU A 314 -3.57 -18.90 -15.64
C LEU A 314 -2.29 -19.73 -15.80
N ASP A 315 -1.16 -19.15 -16.19
CA ASP A 315 0.14 -19.84 -16.30
C ASP A 315 0.58 -20.49 -14.98
N SER A 316 0.20 -19.90 -13.85
CA SER A 316 0.53 -20.43 -12.53
C SER A 316 -0.52 -21.41 -12.00
N CYS A 317 -1.81 -21.18 -12.27
CA CYS A 317 -2.91 -21.97 -11.73
C CYS A 317 -3.25 -23.21 -12.57
N CYS A 318 -3.24 -23.12 -13.90
CA CYS A 318 -3.62 -24.22 -14.78
C CYS A 318 -2.76 -25.48 -14.60
N PRO A 319 -1.42 -25.39 -14.48
CA PRO A 319 -0.59 -26.58 -14.22
C PRO A 319 -0.90 -27.24 -12.88
N VAL A 320 -1.25 -26.45 -11.86
CA VAL A 320 -1.59 -26.94 -10.52
C VAL A 320 -2.97 -27.62 -10.51
N ALA A 321 -3.92 -27.10 -11.29
CA ALA A 321 -5.23 -27.70 -11.50
C ALA A 321 -5.23 -28.86 -12.51
N ALA A 322 -4.06 -29.24 -13.05
CA ALA A 322 -3.91 -30.23 -14.13
C ALA A 322 -4.77 -29.94 -15.37
N LEU A 323 -4.88 -28.65 -15.73
CA LEU A 323 -5.61 -28.18 -16.92
C LEU A 323 -4.66 -27.99 -18.09
N GLU A 324 -5.10 -28.38 -19.28
CA GLU A 324 -4.40 -28.11 -20.53
C GLU A 324 -4.57 -26.63 -20.90
N MET A 325 -3.45 -25.96 -21.15
CA MET A 325 -3.44 -24.55 -21.56
C MET A 325 -3.61 -24.46 -23.06
N ARG A 326 -4.53 -23.62 -23.53
CA ARG A 326 -4.78 -23.36 -24.95
C ARG A 326 -4.23 -21.99 -25.36
N PRO A 327 -3.52 -21.89 -26.50
CA PRO A 327 -3.13 -20.61 -27.08
C PRO A 327 -4.35 -19.74 -27.42
N GLY A 328 -4.25 -18.45 -27.13
CA GLY A 328 -5.34 -17.47 -27.27
C GLY A 328 -6.22 -17.35 -26.02
N ASP A 329 -6.45 -18.47 -25.31
CA ASP A 329 -7.34 -18.51 -24.15
C ASP A 329 -6.57 -18.40 -22.82
N HIS A 330 -5.54 -19.24 -22.63
CA HIS A 330 -4.78 -19.35 -21.38
C HIS A 330 -3.40 -18.72 -21.46
N VAL A 331 -2.84 -18.67 -22.66
CA VAL A 331 -1.56 -18.06 -22.99
C VAL A 331 -1.71 -17.30 -24.30
N PRO A 332 -0.86 -16.33 -24.61
CA PRO A 332 -0.87 -15.68 -25.91
C PRO A 332 -0.75 -16.64 -27.09
N HIS A 333 -1.32 -16.29 -28.24
CA HIS A 333 -1.34 -17.10 -29.46
C HIS A 333 0.05 -17.60 -29.90
N ASP A 334 1.06 -16.73 -29.82
CA ASP A 334 2.42 -17.02 -30.32
C ASP A 334 3.29 -17.79 -29.31
N THR A 335 2.71 -18.30 -28.23
CA THR A 335 3.47 -19.00 -27.20
C THR A 335 3.80 -20.42 -27.66
N ASP A 336 5.09 -20.70 -27.87
CA ASP A 336 5.57 -22.07 -28.13
C ASP A 336 5.50 -22.91 -26.84
N LEU A 337 4.37 -23.59 -26.68
CA LEU A 337 4.09 -24.47 -25.54
C LEU A 337 5.05 -25.66 -25.51
N ASP A 338 5.44 -26.21 -26.65
CA ASP A 338 6.29 -27.41 -26.75
C ASP A 338 7.71 -27.13 -26.24
N SER A 339 8.29 -25.99 -26.63
CA SER A 339 9.58 -25.54 -26.12
C SER A 339 9.55 -25.26 -24.62
N VAL A 340 8.47 -24.68 -24.11
CA VAL A 340 8.31 -24.39 -22.67
C VAL A 340 8.18 -25.68 -21.86
N LEU A 341 7.39 -26.65 -22.32
CA LEU A 341 7.25 -27.96 -21.68
C LEU A 341 8.60 -28.70 -21.65
N THR A 342 9.30 -28.75 -22.79
CA THR A 342 10.63 -29.36 -22.92
C THR A 342 11.64 -28.73 -21.94
N TYR A 343 11.66 -27.40 -21.83
CA TYR A 343 12.54 -26.72 -20.87
C TYR A 343 12.17 -27.03 -19.41
N LYS A 344 10.88 -27.07 -19.07
CA LYS A 344 10.41 -27.43 -17.71
C LYS A 344 10.82 -28.85 -17.34
N GLU A 345 10.75 -29.80 -18.27
CA GLU A 345 11.23 -31.18 -18.06
C GLU A 345 12.76 -31.24 -17.88
N GLN A 346 13.53 -30.54 -18.72
CA GLN A 346 14.98 -30.44 -18.58
C GLN A 346 15.43 -29.80 -17.27
N LYS A 347 14.65 -28.86 -16.73
CA LYS A 347 14.94 -28.24 -15.43
C LYS A 347 14.63 -29.19 -14.27
N LYS A 348 13.55 -29.97 -14.36
CA LYS A 348 13.22 -31.01 -13.35
C LYS A 348 14.31 -32.08 -13.27
N THR A 349 14.88 -32.50 -14.40
CA THR A 349 15.98 -33.48 -14.41
C THR A 349 17.28 -32.92 -13.83
N ARG A 350 17.59 -31.64 -14.07
CA ARG A 350 18.76 -30.96 -13.47
C ARG A 350 18.64 -30.67 -11.97
N ALA A 351 17.41 -30.59 -11.44
CA ALA A 351 17.13 -30.36 -10.03
C ALA A 351 17.02 -31.65 -9.17
N GLY A 352 17.33 -32.82 -9.75
CA GLY A 352 17.45 -34.07 -9.01
C GLY A 352 18.58 -34.01 -7.96
N PRO A 353 18.55 -34.87 -6.93
CA PRO A 353 19.52 -34.79 -5.84
C PRO A 353 20.91 -35.17 -6.37
N SER A 354 21.77 -34.17 -6.55
CA SER A 354 23.21 -34.38 -6.74
C SER A 354 23.83 -34.85 -5.42
N VAL A 355 23.48 -36.06 -5.00
CA VAL A 355 24.31 -36.79 -4.04
C VAL A 355 25.46 -37.37 -4.85
N ALA A 356 26.61 -36.70 -4.79
CA ALA A 356 27.87 -37.28 -5.22
C ALA A 356 28.21 -38.45 -4.28
N GLY A 357 27.59 -39.59 -4.52
CA GLY A 357 28.01 -40.88 -4.01
C GLY A 357 29.36 -41.21 -4.62
N ARG A 358 30.39 -41.31 -3.77
CA ARG A 358 31.65 -41.93 -4.14
C ARG A 358 31.35 -43.36 -4.60
N MET A 359 31.54 -43.66 -5.87
CA MET A 359 31.85 -45.02 -6.30
C MET A 359 32.93 -44.98 -7.37
N TYR A 360 33.90 -45.88 -7.15
CA TYR A 360 35.11 -46.09 -7.89
C TYR A 360 34.85 -46.35 -9.39
N ALA A 361 35.78 -45.85 -10.21
CA ALA A 361 35.91 -46.22 -11.62
C ALA A 361 36.23 -47.74 -11.79
N PRO A 362 36.16 -48.27 -13.01
CA PRO A 362 37.39 -48.26 -13.79
C PRO A 362 37.26 -47.81 -15.26
N SER A 363 38.35 -47.18 -15.66
CA SER A 363 38.84 -46.73 -16.97
C SER A 363 38.63 -47.68 -18.15
N SER A 364 38.49 -47.10 -19.35
CA SER A 364 39.40 -47.42 -20.47
C SER A 364 39.43 -46.32 -21.54
N SER A 365 40.58 -45.63 -21.62
CA SER A 365 41.36 -45.31 -22.84
C SER A 365 40.75 -44.38 -23.92
N ASN A 366 41.44 -43.41 -24.53
CA ASN A 366 42.87 -43.12 -24.62
C ASN A 366 43.12 -41.75 -25.32
N THR A 367 44.32 -41.19 -25.07
CA THR A 367 45.12 -40.26 -25.92
C THR A 367 44.62 -38.82 -26.06
N SER A 368 45.42 -37.76 -25.88
CA SER A 368 46.89 -37.63 -25.86
C SER A 368 47.27 -36.21 -25.39
N ALA A 369 48.36 -36.12 -24.62
CA ALA A 369 49.42 -35.09 -24.59
C ALA A 369 49.02 -33.58 -24.64
N VAL A 370 49.59 -32.66 -23.85
CA VAL A 370 51.01 -32.53 -23.46
C VAL A 370 51.08 -31.60 -22.23
N ASN A 371 51.97 -31.96 -21.29
CA ASN A 371 52.85 -31.16 -20.40
C ASN A 371 52.46 -29.71 -20.02
N GLU A 372 52.68 -29.24 -18.79
CA GLU A 372 54.00 -29.21 -18.16
C GLU A 372 53.94 -28.93 -16.63
N SER A 373 54.75 -29.70 -15.88
CA SER A 373 55.52 -29.35 -14.65
C SER A 373 54.81 -28.74 -13.43
N LEU A 374 54.70 -29.45 -12.30
CA LEU A 374 55.75 -29.82 -11.30
C LEU A 374 56.03 -28.72 -10.26
N ASN A 375 55.52 -28.89 -9.05
CA ASN A 375 56.29 -29.25 -7.83
C ASN A 375 55.32 -29.26 -6.64
N GLU A 376 55.15 -30.40 -5.96
CA GLU A 376 55.90 -30.82 -4.75
C GLU A 376 55.68 -29.87 -3.57
N SER A 377 55.52 -30.25 -2.31
CA SER A 377 55.41 -31.48 -1.53
C SER A 377 55.33 -30.94 -0.08
N GLY A 378 54.63 -31.57 0.87
CA GLY A 378 54.81 -31.17 2.27
C GLY A 378 53.69 -31.49 3.26
N THR A 379 53.75 -32.72 3.75
CA THR A 379 53.41 -33.28 5.06
C THR A 379 53.11 -32.34 6.26
N SER A 380 52.20 -32.84 7.12
CA SER A 380 52.31 -32.94 8.60
C SER A 380 51.58 -31.93 9.53
N LEU A 381 50.51 -32.46 10.15
CA LEU A 381 50.13 -32.49 11.58
C LEU A 381 50.13 -31.24 12.50
N ASP A 382 49.10 -31.32 13.37
CA ASP A 382 48.93 -30.79 14.73
C ASP A 382 48.31 -29.40 15.00
N THR A 383 47.16 -29.48 15.68
CA THR A 383 46.41 -28.40 16.34
C THR A 383 47.09 -27.94 17.64
N PRO A 384 46.86 -26.69 18.09
CA PRO A 384 46.01 -26.55 19.28
C PRO A 384 45.05 -25.33 19.29
N LYS A 385 44.17 -25.35 20.28
CA LYS A 385 42.98 -24.54 20.56
C LYS A 385 43.14 -23.00 20.57
N LYS A 386 41.96 -22.38 20.34
CA LYS A 386 41.36 -21.18 20.97
C LYS A 386 41.51 -19.85 20.22
N GLU A 387 40.40 -19.35 19.66
CA GLU A 387 39.73 -18.08 20.00
C GLU A 387 38.56 -17.81 19.04
N LYS A 388 37.41 -17.38 19.57
CA LYS A 388 36.27 -16.90 18.77
C LYS A 388 36.51 -15.43 18.41
N PRO A 389 36.42 -15.01 17.13
CA PRO A 389 36.34 -13.58 16.81
C PRO A 389 34.89 -13.11 16.56
N ALA A 390 34.65 -11.94 17.15
CA ALA A 390 33.47 -11.11 17.16
C ALA A 390 32.81 -10.82 15.80
N HIS A 391 31.50 -10.60 15.89
CA HIS A 391 30.65 -9.96 14.88
C HIS A 391 31.24 -8.60 14.46
N VAL A 392 31.62 -8.46 13.19
CA VAL A 392 32.07 -7.19 12.60
C VAL A 392 30.83 -6.35 12.24
N PRO A 393 30.65 -5.12 12.76
CA PRO A 393 29.59 -4.24 12.31
C PRO A 393 29.80 -3.83 10.84
N LEU A 394 28.75 -3.90 10.03
CA LEU A 394 28.75 -3.46 8.64
C LEU A 394 29.22 -2.01 8.54
N ARG A 395 30.37 -1.79 7.88
CA ARG A 395 30.92 -0.47 7.59
C ARG A 395 30.08 0.19 6.49
N MET A 396 29.58 1.40 6.73
CA MET A 396 28.89 2.19 5.70
C MET A 396 29.77 2.34 4.44
N PRO A 397 29.20 2.30 3.22
CA PRO A 397 29.91 2.62 2.00
C PRO A 397 30.49 4.04 2.08
N LYS A 398 31.75 4.21 1.67
CA LYS A 398 32.35 5.54 1.51
C LYS A 398 31.71 6.20 0.28
N THR A 399 30.68 7.02 0.50
CA THR A 399 30.19 7.94 -0.50
C THR A 399 31.16 9.11 -0.61
N ASP A 400 31.72 9.31 -1.80
CA ASP A 400 32.52 10.48 -2.12
C ASP A 400 31.60 11.69 -2.29
N TYR A 401 31.72 12.67 -1.39
CA TYR A 401 30.94 13.92 -1.39
C TYR A 401 31.52 14.99 -2.32
N SER A 402 32.46 14.63 -3.21
CA SER A 402 33.10 15.54 -4.16
C SER A 402 32.20 16.00 -5.32
N ARG A 403 30.95 15.51 -5.43
CA ARG A 403 29.97 16.06 -6.38
C ARG A 403 29.16 17.17 -5.72
N THR A 404 29.45 18.38 -6.17
CA THR A 404 28.88 19.68 -5.82
C THR A 404 27.38 19.64 -5.54
N ILE A 405 27.03 19.85 -4.27
CA ILE A 405 25.70 20.24 -3.82
C ILE A 405 25.33 21.54 -4.54
N ARG A 406 24.19 21.58 -5.24
CA ARG A 406 23.65 22.82 -5.79
C ARG A 406 23.46 23.82 -4.64
N PRO A 407 23.97 25.06 -4.73
CA PRO A 407 23.74 26.04 -3.67
C PRO A 407 22.24 26.33 -3.57
N ALA A 408 21.74 26.33 -2.33
CA ALA A 408 20.38 26.77 -2.04
C ALA A 408 20.24 28.26 -2.41
N PRO A 409 19.09 28.71 -2.95
CA PRO A 409 18.88 30.10 -3.29
C PRO A 409 19.04 31.01 -2.06
N GLU A 410 19.62 32.20 -2.26
CA GLU A 410 19.81 33.21 -1.21
C GLU A 410 18.46 33.70 -0.68
N LEU A 411 18.29 33.62 0.64
CA LEU A 411 17.12 34.14 1.35
C LEU A 411 17.34 35.62 1.62
N THR A 412 16.64 36.49 0.88
CA THR A 412 16.56 37.94 1.17
C THR A 412 15.55 38.21 2.30
N GLU A 413 15.73 39.32 3.03
CA GLU A 413 14.94 39.68 4.23
C GLU A 413 13.42 39.83 3.97
N ASP A 414 13.01 39.91 2.71
CA ASP A 414 11.60 39.95 2.28
C ASP A 414 10.88 38.60 2.40
N ASN A 415 11.62 37.49 2.58
CA ASN A 415 11.07 36.13 2.67
C ASN A 415 10.78 35.66 4.11
N PHE A 416 10.82 36.56 5.10
CA PHE A 416 10.43 36.26 6.48
C PHE A 416 9.13 36.98 6.89
N PRO A 417 8.07 36.27 7.31
CA PRO A 417 6.90 36.92 7.89
C PRO A 417 7.28 37.63 9.20
N SER A 418 6.85 38.89 9.35
CA SER A 418 7.19 39.73 10.50
C SER A 418 6.58 39.18 11.80
N LEU A 419 7.45 38.85 12.75
CA LEU A 419 7.07 38.45 14.11
C LEU A 419 6.80 39.70 14.95
N SER A 420 5.53 40.08 15.14
CA SER A 420 5.19 41.12 16.11
C SER A 420 5.07 40.55 17.54
N ALA A 421 6.09 40.90 18.32
CA ALA A 421 6.21 41.05 19.77
C ALA A 421 5.18 40.35 20.68
N GLY A 422 5.57 39.18 21.20
CA GLY A 422 4.97 38.56 22.38
C GLY A 422 6.03 37.96 23.32
N ARG A 423 6.81 38.81 23.99
CA ARG A 423 7.47 38.47 25.27
C ARG A 423 6.82 39.33 26.33
N GLY A 424 6.31 38.78 27.41
CA GLY A 424 7.15 38.13 28.41
C GLY A 424 7.26 39.11 29.58
N ARG A 425 6.95 38.60 30.77
CA ARG A 425 6.80 39.30 32.04
C ARG A 425 7.96 40.27 32.31
N GLY A 426 7.63 41.54 32.59
CA GLY A 426 8.54 42.56 33.08
C GLY A 426 7.75 43.71 33.71
N LEU A 427 8.17 44.13 34.88
CA LEU A 427 7.47 45.03 35.80
C LEU A 427 7.47 46.50 35.35
N SER A 428 6.41 47.21 35.77
CA SER A 428 6.36 48.61 36.23
C SER A 428 6.75 49.76 35.29
N GLY A 429 5.84 50.74 35.17
CA GLY A 429 6.23 52.15 35.05
C GLY A 429 5.33 53.01 34.16
N SER A 430 4.46 53.79 34.81
CA SER A 430 4.06 55.17 34.51
C SER A 430 3.71 55.65 33.08
N PHE A 431 2.52 56.27 33.00
CA PHE A 431 2.20 57.55 32.31
C PHE A 431 2.89 57.81 30.95
N GLY A 432 2.20 57.97 29.82
CA GLY A 432 0.99 58.76 29.60
C GLY A 432 1.22 59.65 28.37
N LYS A 433 0.14 60.18 27.77
CA LYS A 433 0.12 61.19 26.68
C LYS A 433 0.64 60.67 25.32
N MET A 434 0.24 61.15 24.16
CA MET A 434 -0.92 61.84 23.59
C MET A 434 -0.64 61.85 22.07
N ASN A 435 -1.68 61.88 21.24
CA ASN A 435 -1.74 62.52 19.91
C ASN A 435 -0.78 62.07 18.78
N ILE A 436 -1.29 61.49 17.69
CA ILE A 436 -1.99 62.11 16.52
C ILE A 436 -1.02 62.57 15.41
N ASN A 437 -1.42 62.21 14.18
CA ASN A 437 -1.03 62.67 12.85
C ASN A 437 0.24 62.08 12.24
N LYS A 438 0.10 61.29 11.17
CA LYS A 438 -0.10 61.69 9.76
C LYS A 438 1.09 62.49 9.22
N LYS A 439 1.87 61.83 8.38
CA LYS A 439 1.96 62.16 6.96
C LYS A 439 2.17 60.89 6.16
#